data_AF-A0A521HXU9-F1
#
_entry.id   AF-A0A521HXU9-F1
#
_cell.length_a   1.000
_cell.length_b   1.000
_cell.length_c   1.000
_cell.angle_alpha   90.00
_cell.angle_beta   90.00
_cell.angle_gamma   90.00
#
_symmetry.space_group_name_H-M   'P 1'
#
loop_
_entity.id
_entity.type
_entity.pdbx_description
1 polymer ?
#
loop_
_entity_poly.entity_id
_entity_poly.type
_entity_poly.pdbx_seq_one_letter_code
_entity_poly.pdbx_strand_id
1 'polypeptide(L)'
;YGMLTNTVWVSPRDRQPEIESIAARLDIQNFVQTFSAQAEGFMSSEEFVARCWDLDVLNHDYCDFIARHAPAANFYRAQFAKNEAVDESECFARRVLLIHQYRKFPYRDPYLPLELLPRAWRGWEATALFREYHALLATSANNYFQSVYQA
;
A
#
# COMPACT_ATOMS: atom_id res chain seq x y z
N TYR A 1 -3.97 9.59 7.13
CA TYR A 1 -4.37 11.01 7.13
C TYR A 1 -3.87 11.65 5.84
N GLY A 2 -4.57 12.66 5.34
CA GLY A 2 -4.14 13.55 4.26
C GLY A 2 -3.92 14.94 4.83
N MET A 3 -2.94 15.65 4.30
CA MET A 3 -2.61 16.99 4.76
C MET A 3 -3.48 18.00 4.01
N LEU A 4 -4.38 18.69 4.70
CA LEU A 4 -5.22 19.73 4.10
C LEU A 4 -4.50 21.09 4.12
N THR A 5 -3.77 21.36 5.21
CA THR A 5 -2.85 22.49 5.40
C THR A 5 -1.65 22.02 6.23
N ASN A 6 -0.62 22.85 6.39
CA ASN A 6 0.57 22.49 7.18
C ASN A 6 0.28 22.10 8.64
N THR A 7 -0.89 22.43 9.17
CA THR A 7 -1.30 22.15 10.56
C THR A 7 -2.56 21.32 10.68
N VAL A 8 -3.25 21.02 9.57
CA VAL A 8 -4.53 20.30 9.57
C VAL A 8 -4.42 19.02 8.76
N TRP A 9 -4.64 17.91 9.44
CA TRP A 9 -4.65 16.57 8.87
C TRP A 9 -6.06 15.99 8.94
N VAL A 10 -6.52 15.40 7.84
CA VAL A 10 -7.88 14.88 7.70
C VAL A 10 -7.85 13.36 7.47
N SER A 11 -8.84 12.66 8.03
CA SER A 11 -9.06 11.23 7.81
C SER A 11 -10.54 11.01 7.49
N PRO A 12 -10.87 10.20 6.47
CA PRO A 12 -12.27 9.83 6.18
C PRO A 12 -12.85 8.82 7.18
N ARG A 13 -12.00 8.27 8.06
CA ARG A 13 -12.40 7.33 9.13
C ARG A 13 -12.21 7.96 10.49
N ASP A 14 -13.05 7.54 11.42
CA ASP A 14 -12.76 7.73 12.84
C ASP A 14 -11.44 7.06 13.19
N ARG A 15 -10.54 7.87 13.73
CA ARG A 15 -9.19 7.51 14.17
C ARG A 15 -8.89 8.15 15.52
N GLN A 16 -9.91 8.70 16.18
CA GLN A 16 -9.76 9.39 17.45
C GLN A 16 -9.12 8.49 18.51
N PRO A 17 -9.51 7.21 18.68
CA PRO A 17 -8.88 6.34 19.67
C PRO A 17 -7.38 6.12 19.43
N GLU A 18 -6.95 5.96 18.18
CA GLU A 18 -5.53 5.81 17.86
C GLU A 18 -4.74 7.09 18.12
N ILE A 19 -5.32 8.27 17.81
CA ILE A 19 -4.67 9.55 18.08
C ILE A 19 -4.54 9.81 19.58
N GLU A 20 -5.58 9.55 20.37
CA GLU A 20 -5.53 9.69 21.83
C GLU A 20 -4.43 8.81 22.43
N SER A 21 -4.34 7.55 21.98
CA SER A 21 -3.29 6.61 22.39
C SER A 21 -1.88 7.09 22.04
N ILE A 22 -1.68 7.59 20.81
CA ILE A 22 -0.39 8.13 20.36
C ILE A 22 -0.03 9.41 21.12
N ALA A 23 -0.97 10.32 21.31
CA ALA A 23 -0.75 11.57 22.00
C ALA A 23 -0.41 11.36 23.48
N ALA A 24 -1.06 10.40 24.14
CA ALA A 24 -0.74 9.99 25.50
C ALA A 24 0.67 9.39 25.59
N ARG A 25 1.01 8.48 24.67
CA ARG A 25 2.33 7.83 24.64
C ARG A 25 3.49 8.80 24.41
N LEU A 26 3.23 9.90 23.70
CA LEU A 26 4.22 10.93 23.37
C LEU A 26 4.18 12.14 24.31
N ASP A 27 3.26 12.19 25.27
CA ASP A 27 3.03 13.34 26.18
C ASP A 27 2.76 14.67 25.45
N ILE A 28 1.95 14.62 24.38
CA ILE A 28 1.64 15.80 23.53
C ILE A 28 0.16 16.17 23.49
N GLN A 29 -0.64 15.69 24.45
CA GLN A 29 -2.09 15.86 24.45
C GLN A 29 -2.51 17.35 24.39
N ASN A 30 -1.75 18.24 25.04
CA ASN A 30 -2.00 19.68 25.04
C ASN A 30 -1.70 20.38 23.70
N PHE A 31 -1.11 19.65 22.74
CA PHE A 31 -0.74 20.18 21.41
C PHE A 31 -1.55 19.55 20.27
N VAL A 32 -2.47 18.62 20.58
CA VAL A 32 -3.28 17.91 19.58
C VAL A 32 -4.74 18.19 19.84
N GLN A 33 -5.43 18.73 18.84
CA GLN A 33 -6.87 18.93 18.86
C GLN A 33 -7.52 18.10 17.76
N THR A 34 -8.49 17.27 18.14
CA THR A 34 -9.30 16.47 17.21
C THR A 34 -10.69 17.08 17.05
N PHE A 35 -11.23 16.99 15.84
CA PHE A 35 -12.60 17.37 15.50
C PHE A 35 -13.22 16.30 14.62
N SER A 36 -14.54 16.10 14.75
CA SER A 36 -15.34 15.38 13.77
C SER A 36 -16.12 16.40 12.96
N ALA A 37 -16.12 16.26 11.64
CA ALA A 37 -16.78 17.17 10.73
C ALA A 37 -17.42 16.40 9.58
N GLN A 38 -18.56 16.88 9.12
CA GLN A 38 -19.20 16.45 7.89
C GLN A 38 -18.91 17.50 6.80
N ALA A 39 -18.60 17.05 5.60
CA ALA A 39 -18.41 17.96 4.47
C ALA A 39 -19.76 18.61 4.13
N GLU A 40 -19.84 19.92 4.32
CA GLU A 40 -21.00 20.75 3.97
C GLU A 40 -20.53 21.89 3.04
N GLY A 41 -21.30 22.22 2.02
CA GLY A 41 -21.01 23.34 1.11
C GLY A 41 -21.03 22.97 -0.37
N PHE A 42 -20.44 23.84 -1.20
CA PHE A 42 -20.49 23.76 -2.66
C PHE A 42 -19.36 22.93 -3.31
N MET A 43 -18.32 22.59 -2.54
CA MET A 43 -17.19 21.79 -3.02
C MET A 43 -17.57 20.31 -3.02
N SER A 44 -17.26 19.62 -4.11
CA SER A 44 -17.45 18.18 -4.22
C SER A 44 -16.47 17.41 -3.33
N SER A 45 -16.82 16.18 -2.96
CA SER A 45 -15.96 15.34 -2.13
C SER A 45 -14.66 14.99 -2.86
N GLU A 46 -14.72 14.85 -4.18
CA GLU A 46 -13.62 14.58 -5.09
C GLU A 46 -12.62 15.74 -5.11
N GLU A 47 -13.10 16.98 -5.22
CA GLU A 47 -12.25 18.18 -5.14
C GLU A 47 -11.56 18.29 -3.78
N PHE A 48 -12.27 17.98 -2.69
CA PHE A 48 -11.69 18.00 -1.35
C PHE A 48 -10.61 16.92 -1.16
N VAL A 49 -10.86 15.71 -1.68
CA VAL A 49 -9.90 14.60 -1.67
C VAL A 49 -8.64 14.95 -2.46
N ALA A 50 -8.78 15.54 -3.64
CA ALA A 50 -7.65 15.94 -4.49
C ALA A 50 -6.74 16.99 -3.81
N ARG A 51 -7.28 17.80 -2.88
CA ARG A 51 -6.47 18.74 -2.08
C ARG A 51 -5.64 18.07 -0.99
N CYS A 52 -6.08 16.90 -0.51
CA CYS A 52 -5.45 16.19 0.60
C CYS A 52 -4.50 15.09 0.13
N TRP A 53 -4.75 14.52 -1.05
CA TRP A 53 -4.00 13.41 -1.62
C TRP A 53 -3.82 13.58 -3.13
N ASP A 54 -2.58 13.40 -3.58
CA ASP A 54 -2.27 13.27 -5.01
C ASP A 54 -2.55 11.84 -5.47
N LEU A 55 -3.82 11.55 -5.72
CA LEU A 55 -4.28 10.21 -6.14
C LEU A 55 -3.82 9.87 -7.56
N ASP A 56 -3.59 10.86 -8.42
CA ASP A 56 -3.12 10.62 -9.79
C ASP A 56 -1.67 10.12 -9.79
N VAL A 57 -0.79 10.77 -9.02
CA VAL A 57 0.60 10.29 -8.84
C VAL A 57 0.63 8.92 -8.16
N LEU A 58 -0.21 8.71 -7.14
CA LEU A 58 -0.30 7.40 -6.49
C LEU A 58 -0.79 6.30 -7.46
N ASN A 59 -1.77 6.63 -8.32
CA ASN A 59 -2.26 5.70 -9.33
C ASN A 59 -1.20 5.39 -10.41
N HIS A 60 -0.42 6.40 -10.82
CA HIS A 60 0.72 6.21 -11.70
C HIS A 60 1.74 5.25 -11.09
N ASP A 61 2.07 5.41 -9.81
CA ASP A 61 2.99 4.51 -9.12
C ASP A 61 2.44 3.07 -9.04
N TYR A 62 1.12 2.90 -8.91
CA TYR A 62 0.48 1.59 -9.03
C TYR A 62 0.60 0.99 -10.43
N CYS A 63 0.40 1.79 -11.49
CA CYS A 63 0.62 1.37 -12.88
C CYS A 63 2.06 0.89 -13.09
N ASP A 64 3.05 1.65 -12.61
CA ASP A 64 4.47 1.31 -12.72
C ASP A 64 4.81 0.03 -11.97
N PHE A 65 4.23 -0.14 -10.78
CA PHE A 65 4.38 -1.38 -10.01
C PHE A 65 3.83 -2.58 -10.79
N ILE A 66 2.62 -2.46 -11.34
CA ILE A 66 2.00 -3.52 -12.15
C ILE A 66 2.86 -3.83 -13.37
N ALA A 67 3.27 -2.82 -14.14
CA ALA A 67 4.08 -2.99 -15.35
C ALA A 67 5.41 -3.70 -15.06
N ARG A 68 6.03 -3.41 -13.90
CA ARG A 68 7.29 -4.02 -13.48
C ARG A 68 7.15 -5.48 -13.02
N HIS A 69 6.06 -5.81 -12.32
CA HIS A 69 5.93 -7.11 -11.65
C HIS A 69 5.04 -8.11 -12.36
N ALA A 70 4.06 -7.67 -13.15
CA ALA A 70 3.13 -8.58 -13.84
C ALA A 70 3.85 -9.54 -14.80
N PRO A 71 4.84 -9.13 -15.63
CA PRO A 71 5.56 -10.06 -16.49
C PRO A 71 6.30 -11.14 -15.70
N ALA A 72 6.97 -10.76 -14.61
CA ALA A 72 7.68 -11.69 -13.75
C ALA A 72 6.72 -12.65 -13.03
N ALA A 73 5.60 -12.14 -12.49
CA ALA A 73 4.58 -12.97 -11.86
C ALA A 73 4.01 -14.00 -12.83
N ASN A 74 3.75 -13.62 -14.09
CA ASN A 74 3.28 -14.53 -15.14
C ASN A 74 4.33 -15.58 -15.51
N PHE A 75 5.61 -15.18 -15.61
CA PHE A 75 6.71 -16.11 -15.85
C PHE A 75 6.78 -17.19 -14.76
N TYR A 76 6.88 -16.79 -13.49
CA TYR A 76 6.96 -17.75 -12.39
C TYR A 76 5.70 -18.63 -12.32
N ARG A 77 4.51 -18.07 -12.58
CA ARG A 77 3.26 -18.82 -12.59
C ARG A 77 3.30 -19.94 -13.63
N ALA A 78 3.83 -19.67 -14.82
CA ALA A 78 4.01 -20.66 -15.88
C ALA A 78 5.05 -21.72 -15.50
N GLN A 79 6.18 -21.34 -14.91
CA GLN A 79 7.21 -22.28 -14.45
C GLN A 79 6.66 -23.26 -13.41
N PHE A 80 5.99 -22.73 -12.37
CA PHE A 80 5.40 -23.55 -11.32
C PHE A 80 4.27 -24.44 -11.84
N ALA A 81 3.44 -23.97 -12.78
CA ALA A 81 2.39 -24.79 -13.39
C ALA A 81 2.94 -26.00 -14.16
N LYS A 82 4.18 -25.92 -14.65
CA LYS A 82 4.86 -27.00 -15.38
C LYS A 82 5.76 -27.86 -14.49
N ASN A 83 5.82 -27.58 -13.17
CA ASN A 83 6.81 -28.15 -12.25
C ASN A 83 8.27 -27.97 -12.74
N GLU A 84 8.55 -26.87 -13.43
CA GLU A 84 9.91 -26.54 -13.84
C GLU A 84 10.71 -26.02 -12.64
N ALA A 85 11.97 -26.42 -12.54
CA ALA A 85 12.86 -25.93 -11.50
C ALA A 85 13.05 -24.41 -11.66
N VAL A 86 12.88 -23.70 -10.55
CA VAL A 86 13.18 -22.27 -10.44
C VAL A 86 14.31 -22.07 -9.45
N ASP A 87 15.13 -21.06 -9.67
CA ASP A 87 16.18 -20.70 -8.74
C ASP A 87 15.56 -20.15 -7.44
N GLU A 88 15.75 -20.89 -6.35
CA GLU A 88 15.21 -20.55 -5.03
C GLU A 88 15.82 -19.26 -4.46
N SER A 89 17.10 -18.98 -4.77
CA SER A 89 17.79 -17.75 -4.34
C SER A 89 17.20 -16.52 -5.02
N GLU A 90 16.88 -16.63 -6.31
CA GLU A 90 16.22 -15.59 -7.09
C GLU A 90 14.78 -15.38 -6.59
N CYS A 91 14.06 -16.46 -6.26
CA CYS A 91 12.72 -16.36 -5.64
C CYS A 91 12.77 -15.58 -4.32
N PHE A 92 13.78 -15.82 -3.48
CA PHE A 92 14.00 -15.07 -2.25
C PHE A 92 14.29 -13.59 -2.52
N ALA A 93 15.27 -13.29 -3.39
CA ALA A 93 15.63 -11.91 -3.73
C ALA A 93 14.44 -11.12 -4.27
N ARG A 94 13.66 -11.72 -5.17
CA ARG A 94 12.45 -11.11 -5.75
C ARG A 94 11.37 -10.89 -4.71
N ARG A 95 11.14 -11.84 -3.80
CA ARG A 95 10.14 -11.70 -2.74
C ARG A 95 10.49 -10.55 -1.79
N VAL A 96 11.76 -10.40 -1.43
CA VAL A 96 12.23 -9.27 -0.61
C VAL A 96 12.09 -7.94 -1.37
N LEU A 97 12.48 -7.89 -2.64
CA LEU A 97 12.35 -6.68 -3.46
C LEU A 97 10.89 -6.25 -3.62
N LEU A 98 10.00 -7.22 -3.85
CA LEU A 98 8.56 -7.01 -3.97
C LEU A 98 7.98 -6.37 -2.70
N ILE A 99 8.36 -6.87 -1.52
CA ILE A 99 7.98 -6.27 -0.22
C ILE A 99 8.55 -4.86 -0.10
N HIS A 100 9.83 -4.66 -0.41
CA HIS A 100 10.50 -3.37 -0.30
C HIS A 100 9.83 -2.28 -1.14
N GLN A 101 9.36 -2.64 -2.33
CA GLN A 101 8.67 -1.72 -3.24
C GLN A 101 7.22 -1.50 -2.80
N TYR A 102 6.49 -2.56 -2.48
CA TYR A 102 5.07 -2.44 -2.13
C TYR A 102 4.83 -1.76 -0.79
N ARG A 103 5.72 -1.92 0.21
CA ARG A 103 5.55 -1.35 1.56
C ARG A 103 5.37 0.17 1.60
N LYS A 104 5.71 0.89 0.52
CA LYS A 104 5.55 2.34 0.42
C LYS A 104 4.09 2.74 0.18
N PHE A 105 3.29 1.89 -0.46
CA PHE A 105 1.90 2.21 -0.81
C PHE A 105 1.00 2.39 0.40
N PRO A 106 0.99 1.51 1.43
CA PRO A 106 0.13 1.69 2.60
C PRO A 106 0.36 3.00 3.39
N TYR A 107 1.53 3.61 3.27
CA TYR A 107 1.83 4.90 3.89
C TYR A 107 1.28 6.10 3.11
N ARG A 108 1.02 5.92 1.81
CA ARG A 108 0.54 6.97 0.89
C ARG A 108 -0.94 6.80 0.55
N ASP A 109 -1.43 5.57 0.55
CA ASP A 109 -2.81 5.24 0.21
C ASP A 109 -3.76 5.57 1.36
N PRO A 110 -4.73 6.49 1.17
CA PRO A 110 -5.74 6.80 2.18
C PRO A 110 -6.81 5.72 2.34
N TYR A 111 -6.86 4.73 1.44
CA TYR A 111 -7.86 3.67 1.36
C TYR A 111 -9.28 4.23 1.23
N LEU A 112 -9.47 5.25 0.41
CA LEU A 112 -10.77 5.90 0.23
C LEU A 112 -11.83 4.93 -0.33
N PRO A 113 -13.11 5.20 -0.08
CA PRO A 113 -14.22 4.55 -0.78
C PRO A 113 -14.09 4.68 -2.31
N LEU A 114 -14.68 3.72 -3.05
CA LEU A 114 -14.60 3.64 -4.51
C LEU A 114 -15.12 4.91 -5.18
N GLU A 115 -16.18 5.51 -4.65
CA GLU A 115 -16.79 6.72 -5.17
C GLU A 115 -15.86 7.95 -5.14
N LEU A 116 -14.81 7.95 -4.32
CA LEU A 116 -13.84 9.04 -4.21
C LEU A 116 -12.52 8.76 -4.94
N LEU A 117 -12.41 7.61 -5.61
CA LEU A 117 -11.21 7.21 -6.32
C LEU A 117 -11.27 7.61 -7.80
N PRO A 118 -10.12 7.87 -8.44
CA PRO A 118 -10.07 8.13 -9.87
C PRO A 118 -10.70 6.98 -10.67
N ARG A 119 -11.36 7.30 -11.78
CA ARG A 119 -12.08 6.32 -12.62
C ARG A 119 -11.20 5.13 -13.07
N ALA A 120 -9.90 5.36 -13.28
CA ALA A 120 -8.94 4.35 -13.71
C ALA A 120 -8.03 3.88 -12.57
N TRP A 121 -8.54 3.80 -11.34
CA TRP A 121 -7.77 3.38 -10.18
C TRP A 121 -7.24 1.94 -10.28
N ARG A 122 -5.92 1.76 -10.08
CA ARG A 122 -5.21 0.48 -10.22
C ARG A 122 -4.73 -0.09 -8.89
N GLY A 123 -5.03 0.57 -7.76
CA GLY A 123 -4.55 0.15 -6.44
C GLY A 123 -4.98 -1.26 -6.03
N TRP A 124 -6.21 -1.68 -6.39
CA TRP A 124 -6.67 -3.04 -6.13
C TRP A 124 -5.93 -4.07 -6.96
N GLU A 125 -5.68 -3.79 -8.24
CA GLU A 125 -4.92 -4.70 -9.09
C GLU A 125 -3.47 -4.82 -8.63
N ALA A 126 -2.83 -3.71 -8.26
CA ALA A 126 -1.48 -3.74 -7.70
C ALA A 126 -1.43 -4.56 -6.39
N THR A 127 -2.45 -4.43 -5.55
CA THR A 127 -2.58 -5.21 -4.30
C THR A 127 -2.80 -6.69 -4.56
N ALA A 128 -3.65 -7.04 -5.52
CA ALA A 128 -3.88 -8.42 -5.93
C ALA A 128 -2.61 -9.04 -6.49
N LEU A 129 -1.94 -8.35 -7.42
CA LEU A 129 -0.65 -8.77 -7.98
C LEU A 129 0.41 -8.97 -6.90
N PHE A 130 0.53 -8.04 -5.96
CA PHE A 130 1.44 -8.18 -4.82
C PHE A 130 1.16 -9.46 -4.03
N ARG A 131 -0.10 -9.68 -3.62
CA ARG A 131 -0.49 -10.83 -2.82
C ARG A 131 -0.24 -12.14 -3.55
N GLU A 132 -0.68 -12.23 -4.81
CA GLU A 132 -0.51 -13.41 -5.66
C GLU A 132 0.97 -13.71 -5.87
N TYR A 133 1.76 -12.72 -6.28
CA TYR A 133 3.16 -12.94 -6.60
C TYR A 133 4.00 -13.23 -5.36
N HIS A 134 3.73 -12.54 -4.25
CA HIS A 134 4.38 -12.81 -2.97
C HIS A 134 4.08 -14.24 -2.47
N ALA A 135 2.83 -14.70 -2.60
CA ALA A 135 2.44 -16.06 -2.22
C ALA A 135 3.07 -17.11 -3.15
N LEU A 136 3.10 -16.84 -4.45
CA LEU A 136 3.69 -17.73 -5.46
C LEU A 136 5.17 -18.02 -5.19
N LEU A 137 5.94 -17.00 -4.80
CA LEU A 137 7.37 -17.14 -4.48
C LEU A 137 7.62 -17.75 -3.10
N ALA A 138 6.59 -17.95 -2.27
CA ALA A 138 6.78 -18.12 -0.84
C ALA A 138 7.56 -19.39 -0.48
N THR A 139 7.18 -20.53 -1.07
CA THR A 139 7.80 -21.83 -0.78
C THR A 139 9.28 -21.84 -1.16
N SER A 140 9.62 -21.53 -2.42
CA SER A 140 11.02 -21.51 -2.88
C SER A 140 11.87 -20.49 -2.13
N ALA A 141 11.33 -19.29 -1.84
CA ALA A 141 12.04 -18.30 -1.04
C ALA A 141 12.33 -18.78 0.39
N ASN A 142 11.37 -19.48 1.02
CA ASN A 142 11.54 -20.02 2.36
C ASN A 142 12.57 -21.17 2.37
N ASN A 143 12.56 -22.05 1.37
CA ASN A 143 13.55 -23.12 1.23
C ASN A 143 14.97 -22.56 1.16
N TYR A 144 15.19 -21.54 0.32
CA TYR A 144 16.47 -20.86 0.24
C TYR A 144 16.86 -20.21 1.56
N PHE A 145 15.94 -19.51 2.22
CA PHE A 145 16.22 -18.90 3.52
C PHE A 145 16.68 -19.95 4.54
N GLN A 146 16.00 -21.10 4.62
CA GLN A 146 16.37 -22.18 5.54
C GLN A 146 17.72 -22.83 5.20
N SER A 147 18.11 -22.88 3.92
CA SER A 147 19.39 -23.46 3.53
C SER A 147 20.59 -22.57 3.87
N VAL A 148 20.40 -21.25 3.92
CA VAL A 148 21.48 -20.28 4.20
C VAL A 148 21.47 -19.77 5.64
N TYR A 149 20.36 -19.89 6.35
CA TYR A 149 20.23 -19.42 7.74
C TYR A 149 20.90 -20.40 8.70
N GLN A 150 21.98 -19.94 9.36
CA GLN A 150 22.57 -20.61 10.52
C GLN A 150 22.16 -19.84 11.78
N ALA A 151 21.50 -20.53 12.71
CA ALA A 151 21.04 -19.98 13.99
C ALA A 151 22.16 -20.00 15.04
#